data_AF-A0A0W0F5J6-F1
#
_entry.id   AF-A0A0W0F5J6-F1
#
_cell.length_a   1.000
_cell.length_b   1.000
_cell.length_c   1.000
_cell.angle_alpha   90.00
_cell.angle_beta   90.00
_cell.angle_gamma   90.00
#
_symmetry.space_group_name_H-M   'P 1'
#
loop_
_entity.id
_entity.type
_entity.pdbx_description
1 polymer ?
#
loop_
_entity_poly.entity_id
_entity_poly.type
_entity_poly.pdbx_seq_one_letter_code
_entity_poly.pdbx_strand_id
1 'polypeptide(L)'
;MSQPNLAPLRRVVAAHNELGIGAVTSDSKLDLPIGKGGDLKCAPIWKITDPLPTNDNNNSEDGAERVINPLENFGLVSDKGSNFQMTELAPGAITPMVSSLKEDRVQ
;
A
#
# COMPACT_ATOMS: atom_id res chain seq x y z
N MET A 1 12.97 24.52 -2.06
CA MET A 1 12.26 24.21 -3.32
C MET A 1 10.91 23.63 -2.94
N SER A 2 9.79 24.25 -3.30
CA SER A 2 8.47 23.72 -2.94
C SER A 2 8.22 22.42 -3.73
N GLN A 3 7.78 21.35 -3.06
CA GLN A 3 7.34 20.14 -3.76
C GLN A 3 6.23 20.50 -4.77
N PRO A 4 6.27 19.94 -5.99
CA PRO A 4 5.15 20.08 -6.92
C PRO A 4 3.89 19.51 -6.25
N ASN A 5 2.82 20.29 -6.26
CA ASN A 5 1.53 19.86 -5.70
C ASN A 5 0.87 18.92 -6.70
N LEU A 6 1.14 17.62 -6.56
CA LEU A 6 0.52 16.58 -7.38
C LEU A 6 -0.97 16.44 -7.00
N ALA A 7 -1.77 16.02 -7.97
CA ALA A 7 -3.19 15.78 -7.72
C ALA A 7 -3.38 14.67 -6.67
N PRO A 8 -4.34 14.80 -5.75
CA PRO A 8 -4.58 13.79 -4.72
C PRO A 8 -4.96 12.44 -5.35
N LEU A 9 -4.40 11.36 -4.83
CA LEU A 9 -4.70 10.00 -5.28
C LEU A 9 -6.11 9.60 -4.84
N ARG A 10 -6.90 9.00 -5.74
CA ARG A 10 -8.21 8.41 -5.40
C ARG A 10 -8.05 6.90 -5.20
N ARG A 11 -8.45 6.39 -4.03
CA ARG A 11 -8.52 4.95 -3.72
C ARG A 11 -9.97 4.50 -3.83
N VAL A 12 -10.24 3.55 -4.73
CA VAL A 12 -11.53 2.89 -4.85
C VAL A 12 -11.35 1.41 -4.52
N VAL A 13 -12.07 0.92 -3.52
CA VAL A 13 -12.08 -0.47 -3.09
C VAL A 13 -13.42 -1.08 -3.47
N ALA A 14 -13.39 -2.24 -4.12
CA ALA A 14 -14.57 -2.99 -4.49
C ALA A 14 -14.58 -4.33 -3.77
N ALA A 15 -15.76 -4.78 -3.36
CA ALA A 15 -15.99 -6.11 -2.79
C ALA A 15 -17.41 -6.59 -3.12
N HIS A 16 -17.77 -7.77 -2.64
CA HIS A 16 -19.14 -8.23 -2.73
C HIS A 16 -19.98 -7.66 -1.58
N ASN A 17 -21.21 -7.25 -1.87
CA ASN A 17 -22.19 -6.94 -0.83
C ASN A 17 -22.81 -8.23 -0.25
N GLU A 18 -23.76 -8.08 0.68
CA GLU A 18 -24.45 -9.21 1.35
C GLU A 18 -25.18 -10.16 0.38
N LEU A 19 -25.45 -9.73 -0.86
CA LEU A 19 -26.10 -10.53 -1.90
C LEU A 19 -25.10 -11.19 -2.86
N GLY A 20 -23.79 -11.06 -2.62
CA GLY A 20 -22.76 -11.57 -3.52
C GLY A 20 -22.60 -10.74 -4.81
N ILE A 21 -23.07 -9.48 -4.82
CA ILE A 21 -22.97 -8.59 -5.98
C ILE A 21 -21.78 -7.64 -5.79
N GLY A 22 -20.96 -7.48 -6.83
CA GLY A 22 -19.84 -6.54 -6.82
C GLY A 22 -20.30 -5.10 -6.61
N ALA A 23 -19.75 -4.43 -5.60
CA ALA A 23 -20.06 -3.07 -5.20
C ALA A 23 -18.80 -2.32 -4.75
N VAL A 24 -18.83 -0.99 -4.81
CA VAL A 24 -17.79 -0.14 -4.21
C VAL A 24 -18.03 -0.06 -2.71
N THR A 25 -17.03 -0.46 -1.91
CA THR A 25 -17.08 -0.41 -0.44
C THR A 25 -16.39 0.82 0.13
N SER A 26 -15.40 1.36 -0.57
CA SER A 26 -14.73 2.60 -0.19
C SER A 26 -14.34 3.40 -1.43
N ASP A 27 -14.55 4.71 -1.40
CA ASP A 27 -14.08 5.67 -2.40
C ASP A 27 -13.61 6.92 -1.69
N SER A 28 -12.30 7.07 -1.58
CA SER A 28 -11.69 8.13 -0.78
C SER A 28 -10.49 8.74 -1.48
N LYS A 29 -10.18 9.99 -1.12
CA LYS A 29 -8.91 10.62 -1.47
C LYS A 29 -7.88 10.18 -0.44
N LEU A 30 -6.74 9.72 -0.91
CA LEU A 30 -5.64 9.27 -0.06
C LEU A 30 -4.80 10.48 0.34
N ASP A 31 -4.71 10.73 1.64
CA ASP A 31 -3.75 11.68 2.17
C ASP A 31 -2.34 11.07 2.15
N LEU A 32 -1.37 11.85 1.66
CA LEU A 32 0.02 11.44 1.53
C LEU A 32 0.83 12.08 2.66
N PRO A 33 1.00 11.41 3.80
CA PRO A 33 1.82 11.95 4.87
C PRO A 33 3.26 12.13 4.40
N ILE A 34 3.88 13.22 4.83
CA ILE A 34 5.28 13.50 4.57
C ILE A 34 6.13 12.47 5.32
N GLY A 35 6.95 11.74 4.58
CA GLY A 35 7.88 10.75 5.11
C GLY A 35 8.99 11.38 5.94
N LYS A 36 9.65 10.57 6.77
CA LYS A 36 10.81 11.00 7.56
C LYS A 36 11.91 11.51 6.61
N GLY A 37 12.19 12.80 6.66
CA GLY A 37 13.18 13.46 5.78
C GLY A 37 12.62 14.57 4.88
N GLY A 38 11.28 14.74 4.79
CA GLY A 38 10.67 15.85 4.05
C GLY A 38 10.66 15.71 2.52
N ASP A 39 11.56 14.90 1.97
CA ASP A 39 11.76 14.75 0.53
C ASP A 39 10.95 13.61 -0.12
N LEU A 40 10.14 12.92 0.68
CA LEU A 40 9.36 11.75 0.29
C LEU A 40 7.94 11.88 0.86
N LYS A 41 6.92 11.44 0.12
CA LYS A 41 5.61 11.12 0.70
C LYS A 41 5.25 9.68 0.38
N CYS A 42 4.68 8.97 1.34
CA CYS A 42 4.23 7.59 1.14
C CYS A 42 2.84 7.41 1.73
N ALA A 43 1.98 6.68 1.04
CA ALA A 43 0.72 6.24 1.61
C ALA A 43 0.40 4.79 1.20
N PRO A 44 -0.07 3.96 2.16
CA PRO A 44 -0.48 2.60 1.85
C PRO A 44 -1.79 2.61 1.05
N ILE A 45 -1.84 1.83 -0.03
CA ILE A 45 -3.06 1.63 -0.81
C ILE A 45 -3.74 0.33 -0.38
N TRP A 46 -2.97 -0.76 -0.28
CA TRP A 46 -3.46 -2.05 0.19
C TRP A 46 -2.29 -2.93 0.64
N LYS A 47 -2.40 -3.55 1.82
CA LYS A 47 -1.41 -4.51 2.33
C LYS A 47 -2.07 -5.87 2.48
N ILE A 48 -1.41 -6.89 1.98
CA ILE A 48 -1.77 -8.29 2.15
C ILE A 48 -0.83 -8.85 3.22
N THR A 49 -1.38 -9.38 4.30
CA THR A 49 -0.62 -9.93 5.43
C THR A 49 -0.78 -11.45 5.57
N ASP A 50 -1.65 -12.05 4.78
CA ASP A 50 -1.81 -13.50 4.66
C ASP A 50 -1.02 -14.03 3.44
N PRO A 51 -0.78 -15.35 3.36
CA PRO A 51 -0.13 -15.97 2.22
C PRO A 51 -0.84 -15.68 0.90
N LEU A 52 -0.06 -15.61 -0.18
CA LEU A 52 -0.59 -15.59 -1.54
C LEU A 52 -0.88 -17.03 -2.03
N PRO A 53 -2.02 -17.29 -2.68
CA PRO A 53 -3.13 -16.38 -2.98
C PRO A 53 -3.90 -15.95 -1.72
N THR A 54 -4.23 -14.66 -1.63
CA THR A 54 -4.89 -14.05 -0.46
C THR A 54 -6.36 -14.42 -0.34
N ASN A 55 -6.85 -14.46 0.90
CA ASN A 55 -8.26 -14.59 1.27
C ASN A 55 -8.97 -13.23 1.45
N ASP A 56 -8.40 -12.14 0.92
CA ASP A 56 -8.92 -10.77 1.08
C ASP A 56 -10.38 -10.59 0.65
N ASN A 57 -10.87 -11.38 -0.31
CA ASN A 57 -12.27 -11.33 -0.75
C ASN A 57 -13.28 -11.73 0.35
N ASN A 58 -12.81 -12.38 1.42
CA ASN A 58 -13.62 -12.82 2.54
C ASN A 58 -13.29 -12.07 3.84
N ASN A 59 -12.47 -11.01 3.77
CA ASN A 59 -12.13 -10.17 4.91
C ASN A 59 -12.72 -8.76 4.71
N SER A 60 -13.47 -8.28 5.70
CA SER A 60 -14.06 -6.94 5.69
C SER A 60 -13.09 -5.83 6.14
N GLU A 61 -11.91 -6.20 6.64
CA GLU A 61 -10.88 -5.24 7.06
C GLU A 61 -10.25 -4.52 5.86
N ASP A 62 -10.10 -3.20 5.96
CA ASP A 62 -9.41 -2.39 4.96
C ASP A 62 -7.90 -2.72 4.96
N GLY A 63 -7.40 -3.22 3.82
CA GLY A 63 -5.99 -3.58 3.65
C GLY A 63 -5.03 -2.40 3.82
N ALA A 64 -5.46 -1.15 3.63
CA ALA A 64 -4.60 0.02 3.83
C ALA A 64 -4.23 0.21 5.31
N GLU A 65 -5.15 -0.14 6.22
CA GLU A 65 -5.05 0.08 7.67
C GLU A 65 -4.29 -1.03 8.40
N ARG A 66 -4.04 -2.16 7.72
CA ARG A 66 -3.31 -3.29 8.30
C ARG A 66 -1.91 -2.89 8.76
N VAL A 67 -1.51 -3.38 9.92
CA VAL A 67 -0.19 -3.13 10.51
C VAL A 67 0.74 -4.29 10.14
N ILE A 68 1.86 -3.97 9.50
CA ILE A 68 2.94 -4.93 9.26
C ILE A 68 3.89 -4.84 10.45
N ASN A 69 4.33 -5.99 10.97
CA ASN A 69 5.28 -6.01 12.07
C ASN A 69 6.54 -5.22 11.70
N PRO A 70 6.97 -4.21 12.47
CA PRO A 70 8.16 -3.42 12.14
C PRO A 70 9.46 -4.23 12.08
N LEU A 71 9.50 -5.37 12.78
CA LEU A 71 10.64 -6.30 12.77
C LEU A 71 10.71 -7.13 11.48
N GLU A 72 9.63 -7.18 10.72
CA GLU A 72 9.48 -7.95 9.50
C GLU A 72 9.61 -7.03 8.29
N ASN A 73 10.64 -7.22 7.47
CA ASN A 73 10.91 -6.41 6.27
C ASN A 73 10.80 -4.89 6.49
N PHE A 74 11.22 -4.39 7.67
CA PHE A 74 11.13 -2.99 8.08
C PHE A 74 9.70 -2.42 8.09
N GLY A 75 8.67 -3.26 8.24
CA GLY A 75 7.28 -2.87 8.17
C GLY A 75 6.79 -2.50 6.76
N LEU A 76 7.54 -2.83 5.71
CA LEU A 76 7.23 -2.45 4.32
C LEU A 76 6.43 -3.49 3.55
N VAL A 77 6.60 -4.77 3.86
CA VAL A 77 5.84 -5.88 3.26
C VAL A 77 5.77 -7.01 4.26
N SER A 78 4.66 -7.75 4.29
CA SER A 78 4.66 -9.03 5.01
C SER A 78 5.58 -10.04 4.29
N ASP A 79 6.17 -10.96 5.04
CA ASP A 79 6.96 -12.11 4.63
C ASP A 79 6.20 -13.05 3.70
N LYS A 80 4.87 -13.12 3.83
CA LYS A 80 3.99 -14.04 3.11
C LYS A 80 3.04 -13.36 2.14
N GLY A 81 2.87 -12.06 2.30
CA GLY A 81 1.89 -11.29 1.56
C GLY A 81 2.51 -10.38 0.50
N SER A 82 1.84 -9.26 0.28
CA SER A 82 2.19 -8.26 -0.74
C SER A 82 1.86 -6.86 -0.23
N ASN A 83 2.43 -5.85 -0.85
CA ASN A 83 2.17 -4.45 -0.50
C ASN A 83 1.96 -3.64 -1.77
N PHE A 84 0.91 -2.85 -1.78
CA PHE A 84 0.63 -1.83 -2.77
C PHE A 84 0.62 -0.46 -2.09
N GLN A 85 1.53 0.41 -2.50
CA GLN A 85 1.71 1.73 -1.90
C GLN A 85 2.04 2.78 -2.96
N MET A 86 1.68 4.02 -2.66
CA MET A 86 2.12 5.20 -3.41
C MET A 86 3.40 5.76 -2.79
N THR A 87 4.34 6.14 -3.64
CA THR A 87 5.58 6.82 -3.23
C THR A 87 5.82 8.02 -4.13
N GLU A 88 5.86 9.23 -3.55
CA GLU A 88 6.22 10.47 -4.23
C GLU A 88 7.62 10.91 -3.81
N LEU A 89 8.47 11.19 -4.79
CA LEU A 89 9.82 11.72 -4.59
C LEU A 89 9.84 13.21 -4.93
N ALA A 90 10.37 14.04 -4.02
CA ALA A 90 10.59 15.46 -4.30
C ALA A 90 11.64 15.63 -5.43
N PRO A 91 11.66 16.80 -6.11
CA PRO A 91 12.71 17.11 -7.07
C PRO A 91 14.10 17.00 -6.43
N GLY A 92 14.94 16.12 -6.96
CA GLY A 92 16.29 15.85 -6.44
C GLY A 92 16.36 14.84 -5.29
N ALA A 93 15.21 14.31 -4.83
CA ALA A 93 15.18 13.24 -3.84
C ALA A 93 15.70 11.93 -4.43
N ILE A 94 16.37 11.14 -3.58
CA ILE A 94 16.97 9.86 -3.96
C ILE A 94 16.52 8.81 -2.95
N THR A 95 16.12 7.64 -3.45
CA THR A 95 15.89 6.46 -2.60
C THR A 95 17.21 5.72 -2.37
N PRO A 96 17.48 5.22 -1.15
CA PRO A 96 18.64 4.37 -0.91
C PRO A 96 18.67 3.17 -1.87
N MET A 97 19.85 2.82 -2.36
CA MET A 97 20.03 1.55 -3.06
C MET A 97 19.89 0.41 -2.04
N VAL A 98 18.94 -0.49 -2.30
CA VAL A 98 18.65 -1.64 -1.44
C VAL A 98 18.24 -2.83 -2.31
N SER A 99 18.65 -4.03 -1.92
CA SER A 99 18.16 -5.28 -2.52
C SER A 99 17.01 -5.84 -1.69
N SER A 100 15.95 -6.28 -2.37
CA SER A 100 14.86 -7.03 -1.74
C SER A 100 14.43 -8.19 -2.64
N LEU A 101 14.55 -9.42 -2.15
CA LEU A 101 13.97 -10.60 -2.79
C LEU A 101 12.50 -10.66 -2.39
N LYS A 102 11.59 -10.31 -3.30
CA LYS A 102 10.14 -10.19 -3.02
C LYS A 102 9.23 -10.74 -4.13
N GLU A 103 9.82 -11.36 -5.16
CA GLU A 103 9.09 -11.99 -6.24
C GLU A 103 9.45 -13.47 -6.27
N ASP A 104 8.60 -14.31 -5.67
CA ASP A 104 8.68 -15.76 -5.85
C ASP A 104 7.98 -16.11 -7.16
N ARG A 105 8.76 -16.51 -8.16
CA ARG A 105 8.22 -17.10 -9.38
C ARG A 105 7.70 -18.50 -9.04
N VAL A 106 6.38 -18.65 -9.02
CA VAL A 106 5.73 -19.97 -9.00
C VAL A 106 6.24 -20.73 -10.22
N GLN A 107 7.00 -21.80 -9.99
CA GLN A 107 7.38 -22.80 -11.01
C GLN A 107 6.29 -23.87 -11.12
#